data_AF-A0A2H1X2A9-F1
#
_entry.id   AF-A0A2H1X2A9-F1
#
_cell.length_a   1.000
_cell.length_b   1.000
_cell.length_c   1.000
_cell.angle_alpha   90.00
_cell.angle_beta   90.00
_cell.angle_gamma   90.00
#
_symmetry.space_group_name_H-M   'P 1'
#
loop_
_entity.id
_entity.type
_entity.pdbx_description
1 polymer ?
#
loop_
_entity_poly.entity_id
_entity_poly.type
_entity_poly.pdbx_seq_one_letter_code
_entity_poly.pdbx_strand_id
1 'polypeptide(L)'
;MMVGHSIELSDSELEANEIIMDLKREEIDYGFRNPKDFNLSKHFFEYKDLVKDTKLYNILKSMPKGALLHGHGKAMHGPDYVLELTYCDDLWICFKEDQSDVSFLFSKHYPAGCCETKWERAMDMRRSTNVTEFDAKLRKFFTLVIDNPQEVYTDVNTVWEYFAKYFTRTGPLITYKPVWEKYYYDMLLALREDNVMYFEIRSGLPSLYDLEGITYSSVDTAKIYERLTEKFKNDYTDFFGAKLIYAPERSI
;
A
#
# COMPACT_ATOMS: atom_id res chain seq x y z
N MET A 1 19.86 25.58 15.29
CA MET A 1 19.13 25.82 14.03
C MET A 1 18.23 24.63 13.76
N MET A 2 16.98 24.89 13.33
CA MET A 2 16.07 23.85 12.83
C MET A 2 16.14 23.78 11.29
N VAL A 3 15.69 22.67 10.72
CA VAL A 3 15.59 22.50 9.26
C VAL A 3 14.76 23.63 8.67
N GLY A 4 15.25 24.28 7.61
CA GLY A 4 14.53 25.34 6.90
C GLY A 4 14.55 26.73 7.54
N HIS A 5 15.21 26.95 8.69
CA HIS A 5 15.12 28.23 9.44
C HIS A 5 15.61 29.47 8.67
N SER A 6 16.45 29.31 7.65
CA SER A 6 17.05 30.40 6.87
C SER A 6 16.32 30.64 5.54
N ILE A 7 15.21 29.96 5.30
CA ILE A 7 14.36 30.20 4.14
C ILE A 7 13.60 31.50 4.40
N GLU A 8 13.76 32.47 3.52
CA GLU A 8 13.00 33.72 3.55
C GLU A 8 11.64 33.49 2.88
N LEU A 9 10.56 33.80 3.59
CA LEU A 9 9.19 33.66 3.10
C LEU A 9 8.70 34.98 2.51
N SER A 10 8.00 34.92 1.39
CA SER A 10 7.23 36.03 0.83
C SER A 10 6.01 36.37 1.69
N ASP A 11 5.39 37.53 1.47
CA ASP A 11 4.19 37.97 2.21
C ASP A 11 3.05 36.94 2.17
N SER A 12 2.81 36.33 1.00
CA SER A 12 1.77 35.28 0.84
C SER A 12 2.15 33.97 1.54
N GLU A 13 3.44 33.62 1.58
CA GLU A 13 3.90 32.43 2.31
C GLU A 13 3.86 32.65 3.83
N LEU A 14 4.08 33.88 4.30
CA LEU A 14 3.89 34.24 5.71
C LEU A 14 2.43 34.10 6.13
N GLU A 15 1.49 34.58 5.31
CA GLU A 15 0.05 34.42 5.58
C GLU A 15 -0.37 32.94 5.61
N ALA A 16 0.09 32.14 4.63
CA ALA A 16 -0.15 30.71 4.61
C ALA A 16 0.47 29.99 5.84
N ASN A 17 1.68 30.38 6.23
CA ASN A 17 2.36 29.84 7.40
C ASN A 17 1.58 30.13 8.69
N GLU A 18 1.05 31.35 8.87
CA GLU A 18 0.24 31.67 10.06
C GLU A 18 -1.01 30.76 10.14
N ILE A 19 -1.72 30.56 9.04
CA ILE A 19 -2.88 29.65 9.01
C ILE A 19 -2.49 28.22 9.41
N ILE A 20 -1.41 27.69 8.83
CA ILE A 20 -0.92 26.33 9.13
C ILE A 20 -0.50 26.22 10.60
N MET A 21 0.23 27.22 11.10
CA MET A 21 0.74 27.23 12.45
C MET A 21 -0.37 27.41 13.48
N ASP A 22 -1.42 28.17 13.18
CA ASP A 22 -2.60 28.30 14.04
C ASP A 22 -3.37 26.98 14.16
N LEU A 23 -3.62 26.29 13.04
CA LEU A 23 -4.24 24.96 13.07
C LEU A 23 -3.39 23.96 13.86
N LYS A 24 -2.07 23.98 13.66
CA LYS A 24 -1.14 23.12 14.41
C LYS A 24 -1.16 23.44 15.91
N ARG A 25 -1.12 24.73 16.29
CA ARG A 25 -1.17 25.17 17.69
C ARG A 25 -2.49 24.75 18.33
N GLU A 26 -3.61 24.91 17.63
CA GLU A 26 -4.94 24.48 18.11
C GLU A 26 -4.98 22.97 18.39
N GLU A 27 -4.50 22.13 17.47
CA GLU A 27 -4.43 20.67 17.66
C GLU A 27 -3.54 20.29 18.85
N ILE A 28 -2.38 20.94 19.00
CA ILE A 28 -1.45 20.70 20.12
C ILE A 28 -2.03 21.16 21.45
N ASP A 29 -2.62 22.36 21.52
CA ASP A 29 -3.21 22.92 22.72
C ASP A 29 -4.43 22.12 23.17
N TYR A 30 -5.22 21.60 22.23
CA TYR A 30 -6.28 20.65 22.53
C TYR A 30 -5.70 19.36 23.13
N GLY A 31 -4.62 18.83 22.54
CA GLY A 31 -3.92 17.66 23.05
C GLY A 31 -3.37 17.82 24.47
N PHE A 32 -2.78 18.98 24.79
CA PHE A 32 -2.30 19.26 26.15
C PHE A 32 -3.44 19.39 27.17
N ARG A 33 -4.58 19.98 26.78
CA ARG A 33 -5.78 20.08 27.63
C ARG A 33 -6.50 18.74 27.78
N ASN A 34 -6.41 17.87 26.76
CA ASN A 34 -7.04 16.57 26.71
C ASN A 34 -6.00 15.48 26.36
N PRO A 35 -5.07 15.13 27.26
CA PRO A 35 -3.97 14.21 26.95
C PRO A 35 -4.44 12.84 26.43
N LYS A 36 -5.64 12.39 26.85
CA LYS A 36 -6.25 11.14 26.38
C LYS A 36 -6.64 11.16 24.90
N ASP A 37 -6.79 12.34 24.30
CA ASP A 37 -7.21 12.53 22.92
C ASP A 37 -6.05 12.91 22.00
N PHE A 38 -4.82 13.00 22.53
CA PHE A 38 -3.67 13.42 21.74
C PHE A 38 -3.20 12.30 20.80
N ASN A 39 -3.69 12.34 19.57
CA ASN A 39 -3.48 11.32 18.54
C ASN A 39 -2.00 10.97 18.31
N LEU A 40 -1.10 11.96 18.31
CA LEU A 40 0.33 11.73 18.04
C LEU A 40 1.07 10.96 19.15
N SER A 41 0.44 10.74 20.31
CA SER A 41 0.97 9.85 21.36
C SER A 41 0.40 8.42 21.33
N LYS A 42 -0.57 8.14 20.45
CA LYS A 42 -1.23 6.85 20.33
C LYS A 42 -0.63 6.01 19.22
N HIS A 43 -0.96 4.72 19.19
CA HIS A 43 -0.58 3.89 18.06
C HIS A 43 -1.27 4.39 16.78
N PHE A 44 -0.57 4.41 15.64
CA PHE A 44 -1.10 4.91 14.36
C PHE A 44 -2.47 4.30 13.99
N PHE A 45 -2.66 3.02 14.30
CA PHE A 45 -3.91 2.30 14.01
C PHE A 45 -5.14 2.95 14.64
N GLU A 46 -4.99 3.61 15.80
CA GLU A 46 -6.09 4.21 16.54
C GLU A 46 -6.58 5.52 15.93
N TYR A 47 -5.68 6.30 15.32
CA TYR A 47 -6.00 7.67 14.88
C TYR A 47 -5.91 7.89 13.37
N LYS A 48 -5.40 6.93 12.59
CA LYS A 48 -5.19 7.06 11.14
C LYS A 48 -6.42 7.51 10.34
N ASP A 49 -7.62 7.22 10.82
CA ASP A 49 -8.86 7.65 10.15
C ASP A 49 -9.33 9.00 10.68
N LEU A 50 -9.14 9.28 11.97
CA LEU A 50 -9.46 10.57 12.59
C LEU A 50 -8.62 11.71 12.01
N VAL A 51 -7.34 11.46 11.73
CA VAL A 51 -6.43 12.51 11.22
C VAL A 51 -6.83 12.99 9.82
N LYS A 52 -7.51 12.15 9.03
CA LYS A 52 -7.90 12.50 7.65
C LYS A 52 -8.92 13.63 7.61
N ASP A 53 -9.68 13.79 8.68
CA ASP A 53 -10.74 14.80 8.78
C ASP A 53 -10.22 16.15 9.30
N THR A 54 -8.96 16.23 9.74
CA THR A 54 -8.43 17.50 10.26
C THR A 54 -8.12 18.49 9.14
N LYS A 55 -8.34 19.78 9.41
CA LYS A 55 -8.02 20.84 8.45
C LYS A 55 -6.53 20.85 8.12
N LEU A 56 -5.68 20.62 9.12
CA LEU A 56 -4.23 20.57 8.93
C LEU A 56 -3.84 19.44 7.98
N TYR A 57 -4.35 18.22 8.18
CA TYR A 57 -4.07 17.10 7.28
C TYR A 57 -4.52 17.40 5.85
N ASN A 58 -5.71 17.98 5.67
CA ASN A 58 -6.21 18.31 4.33
C ASN A 58 -5.34 19.36 3.63
N ILE A 59 -4.78 20.34 4.35
CA ILE A 59 -3.77 21.26 3.80
C ILE A 59 -2.51 20.50 3.41
N LEU A 60 -1.95 19.68 4.30
CA LEU A 60 -0.74 18.89 4.03
C LEU A 60 -0.92 17.92 2.84
N LYS A 61 -2.12 17.35 2.70
CA LYS A 61 -2.48 16.50 1.55
C LYS A 61 -2.43 17.31 0.25
N SER A 62 -2.89 18.56 0.26
CA SER A 62 -2.85 19.45 -0.91
C SER A 62 -1.47 20.00 -1.24
N MET A 63 -0.48 19.90 -0.35
CA MET A 63 0.87 20.41 -0.63
C MET A 63 1.57 19.63 -1.75
N PRO A 64 2.34 20.29 -2.63
CA PRO A 64 3.25 19.64 -3.56
C PRO A 64 4.43 19.03 -2.78
N LYS A 65 4.35 17.73 -2.50
CA LYS A 65 5.33 17.02 -1.64
C LYS A 65 6.64 16.69 -2.36
N GLY A 66 6.74 17.03 -3.64
CA GLY A 66 7.92 16.80 -4.45
C GLY A 66 8.09 15.34 -4.79
N ALA A 67 8.89 14.60 -4.01
CA ALA A 67 9.27 13.23 -4.33
C ALA A 67 9.08 12.26 -3.17
N LEU A 68 8.63 11.05 -3.48
CA LEU A 68 8.74 9.90 -2.58
C LEU A 68 10.08 9.19 -2.88
N LEU A 69 11.01 9.20 -1.93
CA LEU A 69 12.36 8.65 -2.14
C LEU A 69 12.57 7.30 -1.42
N HIS A 70 11.52 6.78 -0.80
CA HIS A 70 11.54 5.48 -0.14
C HIS A 70 10.16 4.84 -0.22
N GLY A 71 10.00 3.87 -1.10
CA GLY A 71 8.82 3.02 -1.16
C GLY A 71 9.16 1.63 -1.66
N HIS A 72 8.44 0.62 -1.19
CA HIS A 72 8.63 -0.78 -1.58
C HIS A 72 7.53 -1.18 -2.55
N GLY A 73 7.90 -1.63 -3.75
CA GLY A 73 6.95 -1.84 -4.85
C GLY A 73 5.74 -2.72 -4.51
N LYS A 74 5.87 -3.66 -3.56
CA LYS A 74 4.79 -4.57 -3.15
C LYS A 74 3.91 -4.09 -1.98
N ALA A 75 4.11 -2.87 -1.47
CA ALA A 75 3.42 -2.35 -0.28
C ALA A 75 3.09 -0.85 -0.40
N MET A 76 2.65 -0.41 -1.59
CA MET A 76 2.33 1.00 -1.85
C MET A 76 0.82 1.30 -1.86
N HIS A 77 -0.01 0.25 -1.79
CA HIS A 77 -1.47 0.36 -1.81
C HIS A 77 -2.08 -0.09 -0.48
N GLY A 78 -3.23 0.50 -0.15
CA GLY A 78 -4.00 0.13 1.04
C GLY A 78 -4.69 -1.24 0.94
N PRO A 79 -5.20 -1.79 2.05
CA PRO A 79 -5.86 -3.10 2.07
C PRO A 79 -7.11 -3.16 1.18
N ASP A 80 -7.81 -2.04 0.99
CA ASP A 80 -9.01 -1.97 0.14
C ASP A 80 -8.66 -2.18 -1.33
N TYR A 81 -7.60 -1.54 -1.83
CA TYR A 81 -7.10 -1.76 -3.18
C TYR A 81 -6.64 -3.22 -3.38
N VAL A 82 -5.93 -3.80 -2.40
CA VAL A 82 -5.50 -5.20 -2.49
C VAL A 82 -6.71 -6.14 -2.50
N LEU A 83 -7.75 -5.83 -1.73
CA LEU A 83 -9.02 -6.56 -1.78
C LEU A 83 -9.67 -6.46 -3.16
N GLU A 84 -9.67 -5.29 -3.81
CA GLU A 84 -10.18 -5.13 -5.18
C GLU A 84 -9.45 -6.02 -6.19
N LEU A 85 -8.15 -6.26 -6.02
CA LEU A 85 -7.43 -7.21 -6.89
C LEU A 85 -7.98 -8.63 -6.79
N THR A 86 -8.63 -8.97 -5.66
CA THR A 86 -9.25 -10.29 -5.49
C THR A 86 -10.56 -10.45 -6.25
N TYR A 87 -11.05 -9.40 -6.92
CA TYR A 87 -12.19 -9.44 -7.83
C TYR A 87 -11.79 -9.71 -9.29
N CYS A 88 -10.49 -9.77 -9.60
CA CYS A 88 -10.04 -10.13 -10.93
C CYS A 88 -10.47 -11.55 -11.31
N ASP A 89 -10.80 -11.73 -12.60
CA ASP A 89 -11.13 -13.03 -13.16
C ASP A 89 -9.98 -14.04 -13.00
N ASP A 90 -10.33 -15.32 -13.06
CA ASP A 90 -9.39 -16.45 -12.97
C ASP A 90 -8.58 -16.53 -11.67
N LEU A 91 -8.98 -15.78 -10.63
CA LEU A 91 -8.38 -15.89 -9.30
C LEU A 91 -8.96 -17.08 -8.53
N TRP A 92 -8.04 -17.92 -8.03
CA TRP A 92 -8.33 -18.99 -7.09
C TRP A 92 -7.82 -18.65 -5.70
N ILE A 93 -8.57 -19.08 -4.70
CA ILE A 93 -8.30 -18.89 -3.27
C ILE A 93 -8.20 -20.28 -2.63
N CYS A 94 -7.22 -20.44 -1.76
CA CYS A 94 -7.08 -21.59 -0.88
C CYS A 94 -6.89 -21.10 0.56
N PHE A 95 -7.78 -21.51 1.46
CA PHE A 95 -7.60 -21.27 2.90
C PHE A 95 -6.90 -22.46 3.55
N LYS A 96 -6.15 -22.18 4.63
CA LYS A 96 -5.79 -23.23 5.58
C LYS A 96 -7.03 -23.83 6.23
N GLU A 97 -6.89 -25.06 6.74
CA GLU A 97 -7.98 -25.77 7.39
C GLU A 97 -8.57 -24.98 8.57
N ASP A 98 -7.70 -24.37 9.38
CA ASP A 98 -8.07 -23.51 10.52
C ASP A 98 -8.44 -22.07 10.11
N GLN A 99 -8.41 -21.77 8.81
CA GLN A 99 -8.67 -20.45 8.23
C GLN A 99 -7.72 -19.33 8.69
N SER A 100 -6.59 -19.67 9.31
CA SER A 100 -5.59 -18.72 9.81
C SER A 100 -4.75 -18.05 8.72
N ASP A 101 -4.75 -18.63 7.52
CA ASP A 101 -4.01 -18.13 6.37
C ASP A 101 -4.73 -18.39 5.05
N VAL A 102 -4.29 -17.69 4.01
CA VAL A 102 -4.87 -17.70 2.67
C VAL A 102 -3.78 -17.63 1.61
N SER A 103 -3.96 -18.42 0.55
CA SER A 103 -3.13 -18.45 -0.64
C SER A 103 -3.95 -18.10 -1.88
N PHE A 104 -3.30 -17.47 -2.85
CA PHE A 104 -3.92 -16.99 -4.08
C PHE A 104 -3.16 -17.51 -5.29
N LEU A 105 -3.85 -17.74 -6.40
CA LEU A 105 -3.24 -18.11 -7.66
C LEU A 105 -4.16 -17.75 -8.84
N PHE A 106 -3.63 -17.04 -9.83
CA PHE A 106 -4.34 -16.83 -11.09
C PHE A 106 -4.14 -18.03 -12.02
N SER A 107 -5.23 -18.61 -12.53
CA SER A 107 -5.18 -19.76 -13.43
C SER A 107 -6.49 -19.96 -14.19
N LYS A 108 -6.41 -20.25 -15.51
CA LYS A 108 -7.58 -20.62 -16.33
C LYS A 108 -8.23 -21.93 -15.86
N HIS A 109 -7.41 -22.87 -15.44
CA HIS A 109 -7.83 -24.21 -15.03
C HIS A 109 -7.68 -24.41 -13.53
N TYR A 110 -8.28 -25.48 -13.02
CA TYR A 110 -8.12 -25.85 -11.61
C TYR A 110 -6.61 -25.95 -11.27
N PRO A 111 -6.11 -25.23 -10.25
CA PRO A 111 -4.69 -25.18 -9.99
C PRO A 111 -4.10 -26.51 -9.48
N ALA A 112 -2.90 -26.84 -9.95
CA ALA A 112 -2.14 -28.01 -9.50
C ALA A 112 -1.22 -27.73 -8.29
N GLY A 113 -1.27 -26.51 -7.73
CA GLY A 113 -0.38 -26.07 -6.64
C GLY A 113 -0.82 -26.54 -5.25
N CYS A 114 0.11 -26.48 -4.29
CA CYS A 114 -0.13 -26.84 -2.89
C CYS A 114 -1.29 -26.02 -2.31
N CYS A 115 -2.30 -26.73 -1.81
CA CYS A 115 -3.39 -26.19 -1.02
C CYS A 115 -3.70 -27.20 0.09
N GLU A 116 -3.75 -26.74 1.35
CA GLU A 116 -4.07 -27.62 2.48
C GLU A 116 -5.52 -28.14 2.41
N THR A 117 -6.41 -27.39 1.75
CA THR A 117 -7.83 -27.72 1.61
C THR A 117 -8.19 -27.97 0.14
N LYS A 118 -8.88 -27.02 -0.51
CA LYS A 118 -9.24 -27.04 -1.93
C LYS A 118 -9.09 -25.64 -2.54
N TRP A 119 -8.77 -25.61 -3.83
CA TRP A 119 -8.81 -24.37 -4.59
C TRP A 119 -10.26 -24.06 -4.98
N GLU A 120 -10.71 -22.84 -4.71
CA GLU A 120 -12.02 -22.35 -5.11
C GLU A 120 -11.87 -21.00 -5.82
N ARG A 121 -12.68 -20.76 -6.85
CA ARG A 121 -12.65 -19.46 -7.55
C ARG A 121 -13.18 -18.38 -6.61
N ALA A 122 -12.49 -17.25 -6.54
CA ALA A 122 -12.86 -16.12 -5.69
C ALA A 122 -14.31 -15.66 -5.95
N MET A 123 -14.72 -15.62 -7.22
CA MET A 123 -16.08 -15.26 -7.62
C MET A 123 -17.13 -16.27 -7.15
N ASP A 124 -16.82 -17.56 -7.19
CA ASP A 124 -17.78 -18.60 -6.78
C ASP A 124 -17.96 -18.58 -5.25
N MET A 125 -16.87 -18.39 -4.50
CA MET A 125 -16.94 -18.18 -3.04
C MET A 125 -17.82 -16.98 -2.69
N ARG A 126 -17.69 -15.86 -3.40
CA ARG A 126 -18.55 -14.68 -3.19
C ARG A 126 -20.03 -14.94 -3.50
N ARG A 127 -20.33 -15.78 -4.50
CA ARG A 127 -21.72 -16.17 -4.83
C ARG A 127 -22.35 -17.07 -3.78
N SER A 128 -21.55 -17.90 -3.10
CA SER A 128 -22.02 -18.89 -2.13
C SER A 128 -21.93 -18.44 -0.67
N THR A 129 -21.43 -17.23 -0.39
CA THR A 129 -21.22 -16.71 0.97
C THR A 129 -21.78 -15.30 1.14
N ASN A 130 -21.80 -14.78 2.36
CA ASN A 130 -22.05 -13.36 2.61
C ASN A 130 -20.82 -12.56 2.15
N VAL A 131 -20.94 -11.86 1.01
CA VAL A 131 -19.83 -11.10 0.40
C VAL A 131 -19.22 -10.10 1.37
N THR A 132 -20.03 -9.40 2.17
CA THR A 132 -19.54 -8.39 3.11
C THR A 132 -18.67 -9.01 4.20
N GLU A 133 -19.08 -10.15 4.77
CA GLU A 133 -18.29 -10.86 5.78
C GLU A 133 -17.04 -11.51 5.18
N PHE A 134 -17.18 -12.08 3.99
CA PHE A 134 -16.07 -12.71 3.27
C PHE A 134 -14.97 -11.71 2.93
N ASP A 135 -15.33 -10.56 2.36
CA ASP A 135 -14.40 -9.49 2.02
C ASP A 135 -13.78 -8.87 3.27
N ALA A 136 -14.56 -8.66 4.34
CA ALA A 136 -14.03 -8.19 5.61
C ALA A 136 -13.00 -9.17 6.20
N LYS A 137 -13.22 -10.48 6.05
CA LYS A 137 -12.25 -11.50 6.46
C LYS A 137 -10.99 -11.46 5.59
N LEU A 138 -11.13 -11.40 4.27
CA LEU A 138 -9.98 -11.32 3.35
C LEU A 138 -9.13 -10.07 3.62
N ARG A 139 -9.78 -8.92 3.80
CA ARG A 139 -9.13 -7.64 4.05
C ARG A 139 -8.18 -7.65 5.23
N LYS A 140 -8.47 -8.44 6.28
CA LYS A 140 -7.59 -8.60 7.45
C LYS A 140 -6.21 -9.18 7.11
N PHE A 141 -6.10 -9.95 6.03
CA PHE A 141 -4.82 -10.50 5.56
C PHE A 141 -3.95 -9.45 4.84
N PHE A 142 -4.53 -8.31 4.44
CA PHE A 142 -3.88 -7.28 3.62
C PHE A 142 -3.42 -6.07 4.44
N THR A 143 -3.35 -6.20 5.76
CA THR A 143 -2.89 -5.13 6.65
C THR A 143 -2.34 -5.68 7.96
N LEU A 144 -1.55 -4.87 8.66
CA LEU A 144 -1.18 -5.10 10.05
C LEU A 144 -2.14 -4.40 11.03
N VAL A 145 -3.10 -3.61 10.53
CA VAL A 145 -4.04 -2.89 11.38
C VAL A 145 -4.94 -3.89 12.09
N ILE A 146 -4.86 -3.89 13.42
CA ILE A 146 -5.64 -4.72 14.33
C ILE A 146 -5.99 -3.93 15.59
N ASP A 147 -6.96 -4.42 16.34
CA ASP A 147 -7.27 -3.91 17.69
C ASP A 147 -6.20 -4.37 18.68
N ASN A 148 -5.88 -3.50 19.65
CA ASN A 148 -4.89 -3.75 20.71
C ASN A 148 -3.56 -4.33 20.19
N PRO A 149 -2.86 -3.67 19.25
CA PRO A 149 -1.65 -4.21 18.63
C PRO A 149 -0.55 -4.55 19.66
N GLN A 150 -0.51 -3.89 20.81
CA GLN A 150 0.45 -4.17 21.88
C GLN A 150 0.24 -5.55 22.55
N GLU A 151 -0.98 -6.10 22.51
CA GLU A 151 -1.29 -7.43 23.07
C GLU A 151 -0.95 -8.55 22.08
N VAL A 152 -0.95 -8.26 20.78
CA VAL A 152 -0.71 -9.23 19.70
C VAL A 152 0.73 -9.18 19.20
N TYR A 153 1.26 -7.98 19.01
CA TYR A 153 2.62 -7.71 18.57
C TYR A 153 3.49 -7.40 19.79
N THR A 154 3.75 -8.45 20.58
CA THR A 154 4.44 -8.35 21.87
C THR A 154 5.89 -7.87 21.77
N ASP A 155 6.49 -8.04 20.60
CA ASP A 155 7.87 -7.65 20.32
C ASP A 155 8.09 -7.42 18.81
N VAL A 156 9.28 -6.91 18.48
CA VAL A 156 9.68 -6.56 17.12
C VAL A 156 9.69 -7.79 16.21
N ASN A 157 10.15 -8.95 16.67
CA ASN A 157 10.20 -10.14 15.82
C ASN A 157 8.80 -10.63 15.50
N THR A 158 7.91 -10.63 16.48
CA THR A 158 6.50 -11.01 16.30
C THR A 158 5.85 -10.16 15.21
N VAL A 159 5.95 -8.82 15.25
CA VAL A 159 5.36 -7.98 14.18
C VAL A 159 6.02 -8.21 12.82
N TRP A 160 7.33 -8.49 12.77
CA TRP A 160 8.04 -8.83 11.54
C TRP A 160 7.53 -10.12 10.89
N GLU A 161 7.13 -11.12 11.68
CA GLU A 161 6.50 -12.33 11.15
C GLU A 161 5.16 -12.03 10.46
N TYR A 162 4.32 -11.20 11.08
CA TYR A 162 3.05 -10.77 10.46
C TYR A 162 3.30 -9.92 9.20
N PHE A 163 4.31 -9.05 9.25
CA PHE A 163 4.71 -8.23 8.11
C PHE A 163 5.23 -9.08 6.95
N ALA A 164 6.04 -10.11 7.20
CA ALA A 164 6.50 -11.06 6.18
C ALA A 164 5.34 -11.89 5.61
N LYS A 165 4.40 -12.32 6.46
CA LYS A 165 3.18 -13.02 6.04
C LYS A 165 2.34 -12.16 5.09
N TYR A 166 2.24 -10.85 5.30
CA TYR A 166 1.59 -9.96 4.34
C TYR A 166 2.15 -10.12 2.93
N PHE A 167 3.48 -10.04 2.74
CA PHE A 167 4.08 -10.19 1.40
C PHE A 167 3.93 -11.59 0.82
N THR A 168 3.92 -12.62 1.67
CA THR A 168 3.68 -14.00 1.25
C THR A 168 2.26 -14.17 0.71
N ARG A 169 1.27 -13.55 1.36
CA ARG A 169 -0.15 -13.59 0.98
C ARG A 169 -0.44 -12.74 -0.24
N THR A 170 0.06 -11.51 -0.30
CA THR A 170 -0.25 -10.58 -1.39
C THR A 170 0.63 -10.78 -2.62
N GLY A 171 1.82 -11.36 -2.46
CA GLY A 171 2.75 -11.62 -3.57
C GLY A 171 2.10 -12.29 -4.78
N PRO A 172 1.40 -13.43 -4.62
CA PRO A 172 0.74 -14.12 -5.73
C PRO A 172 -0.36 -13.31 -6.43
N LEU A 173 -0.99 -12.34 -5.74
CA LEU A 173 -1.97 -11.43 -6.36
C LEU A 173 -1.30 -10.48 -7.34
N ILE A 174 -0.09 -10.05 -7.04
CA ILE A 174 0.62 -9.02 -7.81
C ILE A 174 1.71 -9.59 -8.73
N THR A 175 2.05 -10.88 -8.68
CA THR A 175 3.00 -11.49 -9.64
C THR A 175 2.36 -11.96 -10.94
N TYR A 176 1.03 -11.92 -11.04
CA TYR A 176 0.33 -12.08 -12.31
C TYR A 176 0.48 -10.82 -13.16
N LYS A 177 1.09 -10.94 -14.35
CA LYS A 177 1.60 -9.81 -15.16
C LYS A 177 0.55 -8.72 -15.45
N PRO A 178 -0.69 -9.01 -15.88
CA PRO A 178 -1.71 -7.98 -16.07
C PRO A 178 -2.07 -7.22 -14.79
N VAL A 179 -2.12 -7.92 -13.65
CA VAL A 179 -2.35 -7.27 -12.36
C VAL A 179 -1.14 -6.45 -11.94
N TRP A 180 0.10 -6.91 -12.17
CA TRP A 180 1.31 -6.12 -11.91
C TRP A 180 1.33 -4.80 -12.69
N GLU A 181 0.99 -4.85 -13.99
CA GLU A 181 0.92 -3.67 -14.85
C GLU A 181 -0.11 -2.66 -14.34
N LYS A 182 -1.32 -3.13 -13.99
CA LYS A 182 -2.38 -2.31 -13.39
C LYS A 182 -1.94 -1.74 -12.04
N TYR A 183 -1.44 -2.60 -11.15
CA TYR A 183 -0.99 -2.25 -9.81
C TYR A 183 0.04 -1.12 -9.85
N TYR A 184 1.03 -1.23 -10.73
CA TYR A 184 2.07 -0.22 -10.85
C TYR A 184 1.55 1.11 -11.40
N TYR A 185 0.70 1.06 -12.43
CA TYR A 185 0.12 2.27 -13.01
C TYR A 185 -0.77 3.00 -11.99
N ASP A 186 -1.63 2.27 -11.29
CA ASP A 186 -2.51 2.83 -10.26
C ASP A 186 -1.72 3.37 -9.06
N MET A 187 -0.54 2.79 -8.78
CA MET A 187 0.36 3.30 -7.74
C MET A 187 0.91 4.68 -8.12
N LEU A 188 1.29 4.90 -9.39
CA LEU A 188 1.70 6.23 -9.87
C LEU A 188 0.53 7.22 -9.80
N LEU A 189 -0.69 6.76 -10.11
CA LEU A 189 -1.90 7.58 -9.99
C LEU A 189 -2.13 8.01 -8.54
N ALA A 190 -2.09 7.08 -7.58
CA ALA A 190 -2.27 7.37 -6.17
C ALA A 190 -1.22 8.36 -5.62
N LEU A 191 0.04 8.23 -6.06
CA LEU A 191 1.10 9.19 -5.70
C LEU A 191 0.81 10.58 -6.26
N ARG A 192 0.38 10.66 -7.52
CA ARG A 192 0.00 11.93 -8.16
C ARG A 192 -1.21 12.57 -7.47
N GLU A 193 -2.21 11.78 -7.08
CA GLU A 193 -3.38 12.25 -6.30
C GLU A 193 -3.00 12.78 -4.92
N ASP A 194 -1.89 12.30 -4.35
CA ASP A 194 -1.27 12.86 -3.15
C ASP A 194 -0.21 13.93 -3.46
N ASN A 195 -0.26 14.57 -4.64
CA ASN A 195 0.66 15.65 -5.04
C ASN A 195 2.15 15.30 -4.91
N VAL A 196 2.50 14.02 -5.11
CA VAL A 196 3.86 13.55 -5.33
C VAL A 196 4.14 13.52 -6.83
N MET A 197 5.27 14.09 -7.23
CA MET A 197 5.63 14.33 -8.63
C MET A 197 6.71 13.37 -9.14
N TYR A 198 7.45 12.71 -8.25
CA TYR A 198 8.52 11.76 -8.59
C TYR A 198 8.63 10.63 -7.56
N PHE A 199 9.06 9.43 -7.99
CA PHE A 199 9.17 8.27 -7.10
C PHE A 199 10.44 7.42 -7.33
N GLU A 200 11.15 7.07 -6.26
CA GLU A 200 12.19 6.03 -6.26
C GLU A 200 11.72 4.74 -5.58
N ILE A 201 11.62 3.68 -6.39
CA ILE A 201 10.94 2.43 -6.04
C ILE A 201 11.97 1.36 -5.72
N ARG A 202 11.88 0.77 -4.54
CA ARG A 202 12.63 -0.43 -4.19
C ARG A 202 11.87 -1.66 -4.63
N SER A 203 12.50 -2.49 -5.46
CA SER A 203 11.90 -3.74 -5.93
C SER A 203 12.92 -4.86 -5.99
N GLY A 204 12.50 -6.04 -5.56
CA GLY A 204 13.25 -7.28 -5.78
C GLY A 204 13.15 -7.80 -7.22
N LEU A 205 12.40 -7.13 -8.10
CA LEU A 205 12.15 -7.53 -9.49
C LEU A 205 11.69 -9.00 -9.60
N PRO A 206 10.52 -9.35 -9.02
CA PRO A 206 10.03 -10.71 -9.07
C PRO A 206 9.82 -11.17 -10.51
N SER A 207 9.96 -12.47 -10.75
CA SER A 207 9.44 -13.10 -11.96
C SER A 207 7.93 -12.96 -11.98
N LEU A 208 7.39 -12.59 -13.15
CA LEU A 208 5.95 -12.52 -13.37
C LEU A 208 5.50 -13.71 -14.20
N TYR A 209 4.19 -13.95 -14.25
CA TYR A 209 3.62 -14.98 -15.13
C TYR A 209 2.29 -14.52 -15.74
N ASP A 210 1.84 -15.19 -16.79
CA ASP A 210 0.49 -15.06 -17.35
C ASP A 210 -0.29 -16.37 -17.28
N LEU A 211 -1.55 -16.34 -17.74
CA LEU A 211 -2.46 -17.49 -17.66
C LEU A 211 -2.09 -18.62 -18.63
N GLU A 212 -1.21 -18.35 -19.59
CA GLU A 212 -0.63 -19.32 -20.52
C GLU A 212 0.58 -20.04 -19.90
N GLY A 213 1.01 -19.64 -18.71
CA GLY A 213 2.15 -20.21 -18.00
C GLY A 213 3.50 -19.67 -18.47
N ILE A 214 3.52 -18.59 -19.27
CA ILE A 214 4.75 -17.93 -19.67
C ILE A 214 5.28 -17.16 -18.46
N THR A 215 6.55 -17.38 -18.13
CA THR A 215 7.25 -16.66 -17.08
C THR A 215 8.11 -15.54 -17.65
N TYR A 216 8.05 -14.37 -17.03
CA TYR A 216 8.80 -13.18 -17.40
C TYR A 216 9.95 -12.95 -16.41
N SER A 217 11.12 -12.60 -16.92
CA SER A 217 12.33 -12.41 -16.11
C SER A 217 12.32 -11.09 -15.33
N SER A 218 13.23 -10.93 -14.38
CA SER A 218 13.46 -9.67 -13.67
C SER A 218 13.74 -8.49 -14.62
N VAL A 219 14.37 -8.75 -15.78
CA VAL A 219 14.61 -7.72 -16.81
C VAL A 219 13.31 -7.32 -17.50
N ASP A 220 12.41 -8.27 -17.76
CA ASP A 220 11.09 -7.98 -18.33
C ASP A 220 10.24 -7.18 -17.33
N THR A 221 10.28 -7.52 -16.04
CA THR A 221 9.66 -6.74 -14.97
C THR A 221 10.21 -5.31 -14.92
N ALA A 222 11.52 -5.12 -15.08
CA ALA A 222 12.13 -3.78 -15.16
C ALA A 222 11.69 -2.99 -16.41
N LYS A 223 11.58 -3.64 -17.57
CA LYS A 223 11.05 -3.02 -18.80
C LYS A 223 9.58 -2.61 -18.65
N ILE A 224 8.78 -3.37 -17.89
CA ILE A 224 7.40 -3.00 -17.58
C ILE A 224 7.37 -1.70 -16.78
N TYR A 225 8.21 -1.57 -15.74
CA TYR A 225 8.33 -0.32 -14.97
C TYR A 225 8.68 0.87 -15.87
N GLU A 226 9.71 0.74 -16.71
CA GLU A 226 10.13 1.79 -17.64
C GLU A 226 9.00 2.18 -18.60
N ARG A 227 8.42 1.21 -19.30
CA ARG A 227 7.33 1.43 -20.27
C ARG A 227 6.13 2.12 -19.64
N LEU A 228 5.71 1.67 -18.46
CA LEU A 228 4.55 2.25 -17.77
C LEU A 228 4.85 3.62 -17.17
N THR A 229 6.08 3.88 -16.73
CA THR A 229 6.52 5.22 -16.31
C THR A 229 6.43 6.21 -17.47
N GLU A 230 6.97 5.84 -18.63
CA GLU A 230 6.92 6.71 -19.82
C GLU A 230 5.48 6.90 -20.32
N LYS A 231 4.66 5.84 -20.28
CA LYS A 231 3.23 5.98 -20.56
C LYS A 231 2.58 6.98 -19.59
N PHE A 232 2.80 6.84 -18.29
CA PHE A 232 2.20 7.69 -17.27
C PHE A 232 2.61 9.16 -17.41
N LYS A 233 3.89 9.44 -17.71
CA LYS A 233 4.37 10.80 -18.00
C LYS A 233 3.71 11.43 -19.24
N ASN A 234 3.38 10.62 -20.24
CA ASN A 234 2.64 11.08 -21.41
C ASN A 234 1.16 11.36 -21.10
N ASP A 235 0.55 10.53 -20.25
CA ASP A 235 -0.83 10.75 -19.79
C ASP A 235 -0.94 11.95 -18.83
N TYR A 236 0.11 12.19 -18.03
CA TYR A 236 0.18 13.20 -16.98
C TYR A 236 1.51 13.98 -17.04
N THR A 237 1.51 15.09 -17.78
CA THR A 237 2.72 15.88 -18.06
C THR A 237 3.29 16.60 -16.83
N ASP A 238 2.55 16.65 -15.73
CA ASP A 238 2.97 17.18 -14.43
C ASP A 238 3.74 16.17 -13.58
N PHE A 239 3.77 14.90 -13.98
CA PHE A 239 4.53 13.85 -13.30
C PHE A 239 5.95 13.74 -13.90
N PHE A 240 6.97 13.85 -13.06
CA PHE A 240 8.37 13.90 -13.47
C PHE A 240 8.93 12.51 -13.80
N GLY A 241 8.36 11.46 -13.20
CA GLY A 241 8.67 10.06 -13.51
C GLY A 241 9.00 9.22 -12.28
N ALA A 242 9.60 8.06 -12.53
CA ALA A 242 10.02 7.14 -11.48
C ALA A 242 11.35 6.47 -11.83
N LYS A 243 12.08 6.04 -10.81
CA LYS A 243 13.29 5.21 -10.95
C LYS A 243 13.23 3.99 -10.07
N LEU A 244 13.90 2.94 -10.53
CA LEU A 244 13.98 1.66 -9.84
C LEU A 244 15.31 1.54 -9.08
N ILE A 245 15.22 1.14 -7.82
CA ILE A 245 16.34 0.69 -6.99
C ILE A 245 16.18 -0.83 -6.81
N TYR A 246 17.13 -1.60 -7.34
CA TYR A 246 17.13 -3.04 -7.12
C TYR A 246 17.41 -3.35 -5.65
N ALA A 247 16.47 -4.06 -5.02
CA ALA A 247 16.49 -4.37 -3.59
C ALA A 247 16.03 -5.82 -3.38
N PRO A 248 16.89 -6.81 -3.65
CA PRO A 248 16.58 -8.21 -3.36
C PRO A 248 16.45 -8.42 -1.85
N GLU A 249 15.70 -9.45 -1.47
CA GLU A 249 15.58 -9.87 -0.08
C GLU A 249 16.96 -10.23 0.48
N ARG A 250 17.24 -9.75 1.69
CA ARG A 250 18.44 -10.13 2.43
C ARG A 250 18.05 -11.26 3.37
N SER A 251 18.50 -12.47 3.11
CA SER A 251 18.48 -13.52 4.12
C SER A 251 19.50 -13.13 5.21
N ILE A 252 19.00 -12.71 6.38
CA ILE A 252 19.80 -12.56 7.61
C ILE A 252 19.47 -13.73 8.52
#